data_AF-A0A2V2UEZ9-F1
#
_entry.id   AF-A0A2V2UEZ9-F1
#
_cell.length_a   1.000
_cell.length_b   1.000
_cell.length_c   1.000
_cell.angle_alpha   90.00
_cell.angle_beta   90.00
_cell.angle_gamma   90.00
#
_symmetry.space_group_name_H-M   'P 1'
#
loop_
_entity.id
_entity.type
_entity.pdbx_description
1 polymer ?
#
loop_
_entity_poly.entity_id
_entity_poly.type
_entity_poly.pdbx_seq_one_letter_code
_entity_poly.pdbx_strand_id
1 'polypeptide(L)'
;MPVHIGDKAPNLIVSEWVQEPTNIDRETGNVVLVEVFQVNCPGCFIHGIPQVVEMHSESYQHGVRVLGIATALLRNNLLLLLASGEVVGETRKVLGQYGYLEAGIKLRYKIPFQDGLMRESPLTDAKLMEFIEANLTDFRSYNETEKKSIFEQAKQYLESEQFSAKTFEEYSLLNKAVAE
;
A
#
# COMPACT_ATOMS: atom_id res chain seq x y z
N MET A 1 17.71 7.31 2.55
CA MET A 1 18.03 8.43 3.45
C MET A 1 16.70 8.91 3.99
N PRO A 2 16.53 9.08 5.32
CA PRO A 2 15.29 9.62 5.87
C PRO A 2 15.05 11.02 5.30
N VAL A 3 13.79 11.35 5.03
CA VAL A 3 13.37 12.66 4.53
C VAL A 3 13.29 13.62 5.72
N HIS A 4 13.85 14.82 5.60
CA HIS A 4 13.77 15.85 6.64
C HIS A 4 12.95 17.05 6.17
N ILE A 5 12.29 17.72 7.12
CA ILE A 5 11.57 18.96 6.86
C ILE A 5 12.56 20.03 6.38
N GLY A 6 12.23 20.68 5.26
CA GLY A 6 13.06 21.71 4.63
C GLY A 6 13.93 21.21 3.46
N ASP A 7 14.11 19.89 3.35
CA ASP A 7 14.78 19.30 2.19
C ASP A 7 13.86 19.28 0.96
N LYS A 8 14.46 19.26 -0.24
CA LYS A 8 13.71 18.98 -1.46
C LYS A 8 13.15 17.55 -1.38
N ALA A 9 11.82 17.43 -1.48
CA ALA A 9 11.17 16.13 -1.50
C ALA A 9 11.71 15.27 -2.68
N PRO A 10 12.13 14.02 -2.44
CA PRO A 10 12.59 13.13 -3.48
C PRO A 10 11.43 12.67 -4.36
N ASN A 11 11.70 12.36 -5.62
CA ASN A 11 10.70 11.69 -6.46
C ASN A 11 10.30 10.34 -5.87
N LEU A 12 9.02 10.00 -6.01
CA LEU A 12 8.44 8.74 -5.58
C LEU A 12 8.97 7.60 -6.46
N ILE A 13 9.46 6.55 -5.80
CA ILE A 13 9.96 5.33 -6.45
C ILE A 13 8.79 4.36 -6.64
N VAL A 14 8.14 4.46 -7.80
CA VAL A 14 7.03 3.57 -8.20
C VAL A 14 7.45 2.66 -9.35
N SER A 15 6.93 1.43 -9.39
CA SER A 15 7.11 0.50 -10.51
C SER A 15 6.28 0.94 -11.72
N GLU A 16 5.04 1.35 -11.48
CA GLU A 16 4.13 1.83 -12.51
C GLU A 16 3.14 2.84 -11.93
N TRP A 17 2.68 3.77 -12.76
CA TRP A 17 1.48 4.55 -12.50
C TRP A 17 0.32 3.86 -13.19
N VAL A 18 -0.76 3.60 -12.45
CA VAL A 18 -1.91 2.84 -12.95
C VAL A 18 -2.88 3.74 -13.73
N GLN A 19 -2.79 5.05 -13.50
CA GLN A 19 -3.56 6.08 -14.19
C GLN A 19 -2.60 6.92 -15.07
N GLU A 20 -2.61 8.25 -14.97
CA GLU A 20 -1.70 9.12 -15.72
C GLU A 20 -0.32 9.24 -15.01
N PRO A 21 0.81 9.01 -15.72
CA PRO A 21 2.12 9.09 -15.10
C PRO A 21 2.49 10.50 -14.60
N THR A 22 2.76 10.64 -13.30
CA THR A 22 3.23 11.89 -12.68
C THR A 22 4.37 11.66 -11.67
N ASN A 23 4.88 12.70 -11.00
CA ASN A 23 5.75 12.60 -9.82
C ASN A 23 5.90 13.99 -9.17
N ILE A 24 6.58 14.06 -8.03
CA ILE A 24 6.81 15.30 -7.27
C ILE A 24 7.51 16.38 -8.11
N ASP A 25 8.45 16.01 -8.97
CA ASP A 25 9.14 16.96 -9.86
C ASP A 25 8.23 17.64 -10.90
N ARG A 26 7.10 17.02 -11.26
CA ARG A 26 6.11 17.56 -12.21
C ARG A 26 5.08 18.48 -11.56
N GLU A 27 5.02 18.49 -10.24
CA GLU A 27 4.03 19.26 -9.46
C GLU A 27 4.65 20.52 -8.82
N THR A 28 5.64 21.13 -9.48
CA THR A 28 6.30 22.33 -8.96
C THR A 28 5.29 23.48 -8.83
N GLY A 29 5.24 24.11 -7.65
CA GLY A 29 4.30 25.19 -7.33
C GLY A 29 2.97 24.71 -6.74
N ASN A 30 2.74 23.40 -6.73
CA ASN A 30 1.62 22.78 -6.02
C ASN A 30 2.07 22.27 -4.64
N VAL A 31 1.12 22.19 -3.71
CA VAL A 31 1.28 21.40 -2.48
C VAL A 31 0.94 19.96 -2.82
N VAL A 32 1.90 19.06 -2.67
CA VAL A 32 1.73 17.63 -2.96
C VAL A 32 1.48 16.86 -1.67
N LEU A 33 0.31 16.25 -1.54
CA LEU A 33 -0.04 15.30 -0.50
C LEU A 33 0.14 13.87 -1.04
N VAL A 34 0.95 13.07 -0.36
CA VAL A 34 1.18 11.67 -0.73
C VAL A 34 0.43 10.78 0.24
N GLU A 35 -0.61 10.08 -0.24
CA GLU A 35 -1.38 9.13 0.55
C GLU A 35 -0.87 7.71 0.28
N VAL A 36 -0.22 7.10 1.27
CA VAL A 36 0.27 5.73 1.17
C VAL A 36 -0.76 4.78 1.76
N PHE A 37 -1.26 3.83 0.96
CA PHE A 37 -2.32 2.93 1.41
C PHE A 37 -2.13 1.48 0.94
N GLN A 38 -2.87 0.60 1.58
CA GLN A 38 -3.00 -0.81 1.20
C GLN A 38 -4.47 -1.11 0.92
N VAL A 39 -4.80 -1.69 -0.23
CA VAL A 39 -6.17 -2.10 -0.60
C VAL A 39 -6.83 -3.00 0.44
N ASN A 40 -6.05 -3.81 1.17
CA ASN A 40 -6.52 -4.73 2.20
C ASN A 40 -6.40 -4.17 3.63
N CYS A 41 -6.21 -2.84 3.78
CA CYS A 41 -6.22 -2.16 5.07
C CYS A 41 -7.56 -1.42 5.25
N PRO A 42 -8.49 -1.94 6.09
CA PRO A 42 -9.77 -1.27 6.33
C PRO A 42 -9.63 0.17 6.82
N GLY A 43 -8.62 0.44 7.66
CA GLY A 43 -8.35 1.79 8.19
C GLY A 43 -8.08 2.83 7.11
N CYS A 44 -7.41 2.44 6.01
CA CYS A 44 -7.22 3.33 4.86
C CYS A 44 -8.57 3.72 4.24
N PHE A 45 -9.53 2.81 4.10
CA PHE A 45 -10.81 3.08 3.44
C PHE A 45 -11.87 3.70 4.34
N ILE A 46 -11.74 3.54 5.66
CA ILE A 46 -12.65 4.13 6.65
C ILE A 46 -12.19 5.55 7.02
N HIS A 47 -10.88 5.79 7.12
CA HIS A 47 -10.34 7.04 7.66
C HIS A 47 -9.43 7.79 6.68
N GLY A 48 -8.37 7.15 6.17
CA GLY A 48 -7.33 7.82 5.38
C GLY A 48 -7.83 8.36 4.05
N ILE A 49 -8.20 7.45 3.14
CA ILE A 49 -8.65 7.77 1.79
C ILE A 49 -9.86 8.73 1.79
N PRO A 50 -10.93 8.54 2.59
CA PRO A 50 -12.03 9.49 2.61
C PRO A 50 -11.61 10.93 2.93
N GLN A 51 -10.73 11.12 3.92
CA GLN A 51 -10.23 12.46 4.29
C GLN A 51 -9.43 13.09 3.15
N VAL A 52 -8.58 12.30 2.49
CA VAL A 52 -7.77 12.79 1.37
C VAL A 52 -8.64 13.11 0.15
N VAL A 53 -9.69 12.32 -0.11
CA VAL A 53 -10.69 12.60 -1.16
C VAL A 53 -11.40 13.93 -0.90
N GLU A 54 -11.83 14.17 0.34
CA GLU A 54 -12.46 15.43 0.76
C GLU A 54 -11.51 16.62 0.55
N MET A 55 -10.28 16.53 1.08
CA MET A 55 -9.25 17.57 0.91
C MET A 55 -8.95 17.86 -0.57
N HIS A 56 -8.84 16.82 -1.39
CA HIS A 56 -8.64 16.97 -2.83
C HIS A 56 -9.81 17.74 -3.44
N SER A 57 -11.05 17.37 -3.13
CA SER A 57 -12.23 18.04 -3.70
C SER A 57 -12.31 19.53 -3.37
N GLU A 58 -11.91 19.94 -2.16
CA GLU A 58 -11.96 21.33 -1.71
C GLU A 58 -10.77 22.17 -2.18
N SER A 59 -9.59 21.55 -2.26
CA SER A 59 -8.32 22.28 -2.44
C SER A 59 -7.66 22.07 -3.79
N TYR A 60 -8.22 21.25 -4.68
CA TYR A 60 -7.65 20.99 -6.00
C TYR A 60 -7.47 22.26 -6.85
N GLN A 61 -8.44 23.18 -6.78
CA GLN A 61 -8.37 24.48 -7.47
C GLN A 61 -7.39 25.46 -6.82
N HIS A 62 -6.95 25.18 -5.60
CA HIS A 62 -6.02 26.00 -4.81
C HIS A 62 -4.58 25.48 -4.87
N GLY A 63 -4.27 24.60 -5.84
CA GLY A 63 -2.91 24.08 -6.05
C GLY A 63 -2.54 22.92 -5.13
N VAL A 64 -3.51 22.23 -4.52
CA VAL A 64 -3.24 20.95 -3.84
C VAL A 64 -3.35 19.79 -4.83
N ARG A 65 -2.40 18.88 -4.78
CA ARG A 65 -2.34 17.66 -5.60
C ARG A 65 -2.18 16.46 -4.70
N VAL A 66 -2.99 15.43 -4.93
CA VAL A 66 -2.89 14.17 -4.19
C VAL A 66 -2.27 13.12 -5.09
N LEU A 67 -1.29 12.39 -4.55
CA LEU A 67 -0.71 11.20 -5.16
C LEU A 67 -0.99 10.01 -4.24
N GLY A 68 -1.81 9.08 -4.69
CA GLY A 68 -2.03 7.81 -4.02
C GLY A 68 -0.89 6.85 -4.32
N ILE A 69 -0.32 6.21 -3.31
CA ILE A 69 0.74 5.23 -3.46
C ILE A 69 0.31 3.93 -2.80
N ALA A 70 -0.13 3.00 -3.65
CA ALA A 70 -0.52 1.68 -3.24
C ALA A 70 0.72 0.78 -3.08
N THR A 71 0.75 0.02 -2.00
CA THR A 71 1.81 -0.98 -1.81
C THR A 71 1.63 -2.16 -2.77
N ALA A 72 2.69 -2.53 -3.48
CA ALA A 72 2.71 -3.44 -4.65
C ALA A 72 2.00 -4.79 -4.47
N LEU A 73 2.12 -5.31 -3.26
CA LEU A 73 1.40 -6.36 -2.57
C LEU A 73 -0.08 -6.59 -2.97
N LEU A 74 -0.72 -5.56 -3.52
CA LEU A 74 -2.15 -5.55 -3.80
C LEU A 74 -2.47 -5.09 -5.22
N ARG A 75 -1.56 -5.26 -6.19
CA ARG A 75 -1.74 -4.82 -7.58
C ARG A 75 -3.06 -5.24 -8.21
N ASN A 76 -3.40 -6.54 -8.20
CA ASN A 76 -4.65 -7.02 -8.79
C ASN A 76 -5.87 -6.45 -8.08
N ASN A 77 -5.80 -6.28 -6.76
CA ASN A 77 -6.86 -5.69 -5.96
C ASN A 77 -6.99 -4.18 -6.22
N LEU A 78 -5.88 -3.49 -6.47
CA LEU A 78 -5.87 -2.08 -6.86
C LEU A 78 -6.48 -1.91 -8.24
N LEU A 79 -6.13 -2.76 -9.21
CA LEU A 79 -6.74 -2.72 -10.54
C LEU A 79 -8.25 -2.96 -10.47
N LEU A 80 -8.69 -3.92 -9.66
CA LEU A 80 -10.12 -4.17 -9.42
C LEU A 80 -10.81 -2.95 -8.78
N LEU A 81 -10.20 -2.38 -7.74
CA LEU A 81 -10.69 -1.19 -7.06
C LEU A 81 -10.83 0.00 -8.03
N LEU A 82 -9.81 0.28 -8.83
CA LEU A 82 -9.82 1.42 -9.76
C LEU A 82 -10.78 1.21 -10.93
N ALA A 83 -10.92 -0.03 -11.41
CA ALA A 83 -11.80 -0.34 -12.54
C ALA A 83 -13.29 -0.37 -12.17
N SER A 84 -13.64 -0.94 -11.01
CA SER A 84 -15.05 -1.18 -10.66
C SER A 84 -15.49 -0.62 -9.30
N GLY A 85 -14.56 -0.08 -8.50
CA GLY A 85 -14.81 0.37 -7.14
C GLY A 85 -14.89 -0.77 -6.12
N GLU A 86 -14.59 -2.00 -6.52
CA GLU A 86 -14.73 -3.18 -5.68
C GLU A 86 -13.56 -3.34 -4.71
N VAL A 87 -13.89 -3.67 -3.46
CA VAL A 87 -12.92 -4.04 -2.43
C VAL A 87 -13.02 -5.53 -2.12
N VAL A 88 -11.91 -6.10 -1.65
CA VAL A 88 -11.79 -7.54 -1.34
C VAL A 88 -11.25 -7.76 0.07
N GLY A 89 -11.15 -9.03 0.49
CA GLY A 89 -10.48 -9.42 1.72
C GLY A 89 -11.09 -8.82 2.99
N GLU A 90 -10.22 -8.42 3.92
CA GLU A 90 -10.62 -7.88 5.22
C GLU A 90 -11.26 -6.50 5.06
N THR A 91 -10.77 -5.69 4.12
CA THR A 91 -11.39 -4.41 3.76
C THR A 91 -12.86 -4.58 3.38
N ARG A 92 -13.19 -5.54 2.49
CA ARG A 92 -14.59 -5.82 2.13
C ARG A 92 -15.41 -6.26 3.33
N LYS A 93 -14.89 -7.19 4.12
CA LYS A 93 -15.58 -7.74 5.29
C LYS A 93 -15.93 -6.65 6.29
N VAL A 94 -14.96 -5.83 6.67
CA VAL A 94 -15.13 -4.75 7.66
C VAL A 94 -16.04 -3.66 7.12
N LEU A 95 -15.78 -3.13 5.91
CA LEU A 95 -16.63 -2.09 5.32
C LEU A 95 -18.08 -2.57 5.13
N GLY A 96 -18.27 -3.85 4.79
CA GLY A 96 -19.58 -4.47 4.69
C GLY A 96 -20.33 -4.51 6.02
N GLN A 97 -19.65 -4.87 7.12
CA GLN A 97 -20.24 -4.87 8.47
C GLN A 97 -20.70 -3.48 8.91
N TYR A 98 -19.94 -2.43 8.58
CA TYR A 98 -20.28 -1.04 8.90
C TYR A 98 -21.23 -0.38 7.89
N GLY A 99 -21.65 -1.09 6.85
CA GLY A 99 -22.56 -0.55 5.83
C GLY A 99 -21.92 0.53 4.94
N TYR A 100 -20.59 0.54 4.80
CA TYR A 100 -19.87 1.48 3.95
C TYR A 100 -19.81 1.06 2.47
N LEU A 101 -20.35 -0.12 2.13
CA LEU A 101 -20.37 -0.63 0.76
C LEU A 101 -21.73 -0.44 0.08
N GLU A 102 -21.69 -0.21 -1.23
CA GLU A 102 -22.81 -0.37 -2.16
C GLU A 102 -22.86 -1.82 -2.65
N ALA A 103 -24.06 -2.41 -2.67
CA ALA A 103 -24.30 -3.82 -3.01
C ALA A 103 -23.41 -4.83 -2.23
N GLY A 104 -22.84 -4.42 -1.09
CA GLY A 104 -21.95 -5.24 -0.26
C GLY A 104 -20.56 -5.50 -0.85
N ILE A 105 -20.17 -4.82 -1.94
CA ILE A 105 -18.89 -5.05 -2.64
C ILE A 105 -18.15 -3.78 -3.06
N LYS A 106 -18.86 -2.66 -3.32
CA LYS A 106 -18.28 -1.45 -3.91
C LYS A 106 -18.18 -0.30 -2.92
N LEU A 107 -17.16 0.53 -3.03
CA LEU A 107 -17.10 1.80 -2.31
C LEU A 107 -18.24 2.73 -2.74
N ARG A 108 -18.75 3.52 -1.79
CA ARG A 108 -19.77 4.55 -2.04
C ARG A 108 -19.19 5.88 -2.59
N TYR A 109 -17.88 5.96 -2.69
CA TYR A 109 -17.15 7.11 -3.20
C TYR A 109 -16.11 6.65 -4.23
N LYS A 110 -15.64 7.60 -5.05
CA LYS A 110 -14.57 7.36 -6.02
C LYS A 110 -13.27 7.97 -5.52
N ILE A 111 -12.16 7.35 -5.90
CA ILE A 111 -10.82 7.88 -5.66
C ILE A 111 -10.47 8.76 -6.88
N PRO A 112 -10.37 10.09 -6.73
CA PRO A 112 -10.26 11.02 -7.86
C PRO A 112 -8.81 11.36 -8.24
N PHE A 113 -7.82 10.78 -7.57
CA PHE A 113 -6.41 11.15 -7.70
C PHE A 113 -5.57 10.01 -8.27
N GLN A 114 -4.36 10.33 -8.73
CA GLN A 114 -3.46 9.42 -9.45
C GLN A 114 -2.85 8.38 -8.50
N ASP A 115 -2.88 7.11 -8.90
CA ASP A 115 -2.33 6.00 -8.10
C ASP A 115 -1.08 5.39 -8.72
N GLY A 116 0.01 5.39 -7.95
CA GLY A 116 1.26 4.71 -8.26
C GLY A 116 1.40 3.41 -7.46
N LEU A 117 1.93 2.38 -8.09
CA LEU A 117 2.35 1.16 -7.42
C LEU A 117 3.80 1.31 -6.99
N MET A 118 4.09 1.20 -5.69
CA MET A 118 5.47 1.29 -5.21
C MET A 118 6.34 0.15 -5.75
N ARG A 119 7.60 0.42 -6.10
CA ARG A 119 8.51 -0.59 -6.64
C ARG A 119 8.82 -1.68 -5.61
N GLU A 120 8.64 -2.93 -6.02
CA GLU A 120 9.05 -4.10 -5.25
C GLU A 120 10.57 -4.22 -5.19
N SER A 121 11.09 -4.61 -4.03
CA SER A 121 12.46 -5.11 -3.93
C SER A 121 12.47 -6.59 -4.31
N PRO A 122 13.51 -7.10 -4.98
CA PRO A 122 13.64 -8.53 -5.20
C PRO A 122 13.57 -9.28 -3.86
N LEU A 123 12.86 -10.42 -3.85
CA LEU A 123 12.83 -11.30 -2.70
C LEU A 123 14.26 -11.77 -2.40
N THR A 124 14.76 -11.42 -1.23
CA THR A 124 16.05 -11.88 -0.73
C THR A 124 15.82 -12.96 0.33
N ASP A 125 16.79 -13.86 0.49
CA ASP A 125 16.74 -14.90 1.54
C ASP A 125 16.53 -14.30 2.93
N ALA A 126 17.03 -13.09 3.19
CA ALA A 126 16.82 -12.37 4.45
C ALA A 126 15.35 -11.97 4.67
N LYS A 127 14.69 -11.41 3.64
CA LYS A 127 13.26 -11.05 3.71
C LYS A 127 12.36 -12.29 3.81
N LEU A 128 12.75 -13.36 3.13
CA LEU A 128 12.08 -14.64 3.20
C LEU A 128 12.19 -15.26 4.60
N MET A 129 13.38 -15.20 5.22
CA MET A 129 13.57 -15.63 6.61
C MET A 129 12.79 -14.79 7.61
N GLU A 130 12.76 -13.47 7.45
CA GLU A 130 11.96 -12.57 8.28
C GLU A 130 10.47 -12.90 8.18
N PHE A 131 9.95 -13.12 6.97
CA PHE A 131 8.57 -13.56 6.76
C PHE A 131 8.28 -14.90 7.44
N ILE A 132 9.17 -15.88 7.31
CA ILE A 132 9.00 -17.21 7.93
C ILE A 132 9.01 -17.09 9.45
N GLU A 133 9.99 -16.39 10.04
CA GLU A 133 10.11 -16.25 11.50
C GLU A 133 8.95 -15.44 12.10
N ALA A 134 8.39 -14.47 11.36
CA ALA A 134 7.23 -13.70 11.78
C ALA A 134 5.92 -14.52 11.80
N ASN A 135 5.82 -15.55 10.97
CA ASN A 135 4.61 -16.37 10.84
C ASN A 135 4.74 -17.76 11.50
N LEU A 136 5.96 -18.21 11.80
CA LEU A 136 6.27 -19.50 12.43
C LEU A 136 7.24 -19.30 13.61
N THR A 137 6.69 -19.17 14.81
CA THR A 137 7.45 -18.94 16.06
C THR A 137 8.51 -20.00 16.37
N ASP A 138 8.32 -21.24 15.92
CA ASP A 138 9.20 -22.36 16.22
C ASP A 138 10.12 -22.77 15.06
N PHE A 139 10.20 -21.99 13.98
CA PHE A 139 10.95 -22.34 12.77
C PHE A 139 12.40 -22.78 13.05
N ARG A 140 13.06 -22.18 14.05
CA ARG A 140 14.44 -22.50 14.42
C ARG A 140 14.61 -23.91 14.99
N SER A 141 13.56 -24.48 15.59
CA SER A 141 13.55 -25.80 16.21
C SER A 141 13.34 -26.94 15.21
N TYR A 142 12.95 -26.64 13.97
CA TYR A 142 12.61 -27.64 12.95
C TYR A 142 13.88 -28.29 12.40
N ASN A 143 13.73 -29.49 11.83
CA ASN A 143 14.86 -30.17 11.20
C ASN A 143 15.20 -29.53 9.84
N GLU A 144 16.40 -29.81 9.33
CA GLU A 144 16.91 -29.17 8.10
C GLU A 144 16.07 -29.48 6.85
N THR A 145 15.41 -30.64 6.81
CA THR A 145 14.54 -31.03 5.70
C THR A 145 13.25 -30.21 5.71
N GLU A 146 12.64 -30.04 6.88
CA GLU A 146 11.45 -29.21 7.09
C GLU A 146 11.75 -27.75 6.81
N LYS A 147 12.88 -27.22 7.33
CA LYS A 147 13.31 -25.85 7.08
C LYS A 147 13.45 -25.56 5.59
N LYS A 148 14.09 -26.45 4.82
CA LYS A 148 14.21 -26.31 3.36
C LYS A 148 12.86 -26.35 2.66
N SER A 149 11.97 -27.27 3.06
CA SER A 149 10.64 -27.38 2.46
C SER A 149 9.80 -26.12 2.72
N ILE A 150 9.82 -25.60 3.94
CA ILE A 150 9.12 -24.37 4.32
C ILE A 150 9.73 -23.17 3.59
N PHE A 151 11.04 -23.11 3.47
CA PHE A 151 11.73 -22.04 2.76
C PHE A 151 11.33 -22.01 1.28
N GLU A 152 11.33 -23.15 0.60
CA GLU A 152 10.89 -23.24 -0.81
C GLU A 152 9.41 -22.94 -0.99
N GLN A 153 8.54 -23.39 -0.07
CA GLN A 153 7.11 -23.07 -0.11
C GLN A 153 6.86 -21.58 0.12
N ALA A 154 7.51 -20.97 1.11
CA ALA A 154 7.40 -19.55 1.39
C ALA A 154 8.00 -18.72 0.24
N LYS A 155 9.08 -19.19 -0.38
CA LYS A 155 9.66 -18.60 -1.58
C LYS A 155 8.68 -18.64 -2.74
N GLN A 156 8.15 -19.81 -3.08
CA GLN A 156 7.15 -19.95 -4.13
C GLN A 156 5.91 -19.12 -3.87
N TYR A 157 5.43 -19.07 -2.62
CA TYR A 157 4.30 -18.23 -2.22
C TYR A 157 4.60 -16.74 -2.47
N LEU A 158 5.71 -16.22 -1.94
CA LEU A 158 6.10 -14.82 -2.08
C LEU A 158 6.54 -14.43 -3.50
N GLU A 159 7.09 -15.36 -4.28
CA GLU A 159 7.43 -15.16 -5.70
C GLU A 159 6.17 -15.19 -6.57
N SER A 160 5.23 -16.11 -6.30
CA SER A 160 3.92 -16.15 -6.96
C SER A 160 3.07 -14.92 -6.64
N GLU A 161 3.36 -14.29 -5.49
CA GLU A 161 2.67 -13.11 -5.01
C GLU A 161 3.56 -11.84 -5.01
N GLN A 162 4.68 -11.77 -5.76
CA GLN A 162 5.44 -10.52 -5.99
C GLN A 162 5.56 -9.55 -4.78
N PHE A 163 6.50 -9.81 -3.84
CA PHE A 163 6.57 -9.07 -2.56
C PHE A 163 7.91 -8.37 -2.25
N SER A 164 7.85 -7.04 -2.08
CA SER A 164 7.91 -6.37 -0.76
C SER A 164 7.61 -4.86 -0.88
N ALA A 165 6.78 -4.29 -0.01
CA ALA A 165 6.47 -2.86 0.02
C ALA A 165 7.50 -2.07 0.83
N LYS A 166 8.35 -1.29 0.15
CA LYS A 166 9.37 -0.43 0.79
C LYS A 166 8.83 0.84 1.46
N THR A 167 7.52 1.06 1.44
CA THR A 167 6.87 2.31 1.89
C THR A 167 7.32 2.76 3.28
N PHE A 168 7.51 1.81 4.21
CA PHE A 168 7.86 2.11 5.59
C PHE A 168 9.36 2.41 5.78
N GLU A 169 10.24 1.65 5.13
CA GLU A 169 11.70 1.80 5.25
C GLU A 169 12.24 3.02 4.51
N GLU A 170 11.69 3.31 3.32
CA GLU A 170 12.27 4.30 2.41
C GLU A 170 11.86 5.74 2.76
N TYR A 171 10.66 5.93 3.29
CA TYR A 171 10.12 7.23 3.70
C TYR A 171 9.99 7.41 5.22
N SER A 172 10.47 6.45 6.02
CA SER A 172 10.39 6.50 7.49
C SER A 172 8.96 6.68 8.02
N LEU A 173 7.98 6.05 7.36
CA LEU A 173 6.59 6.05 7.82
C LEU A 173 6.50 5.15 9.06
N LEU A 174 6.10 5.70 10.20
CA LEU A 174 5.95 4.93 11.44
C LEU A 174 4.51 4.42 11.55
N ASN A 175 4.32 3.09 11.53
CA ASN A 175 3.12 2.47 12.06
C ASN A 175 3.15 2.63 13.58
N LYS A 176 2.64 3.74 14.11
CA LYS A 176 2.16 3.74 15.50
C LYS A 176 0.81 3.04 15.52
N ALA A 177 0.84 1.71 15.61
CA ALA A 177 -0.29 1.01 16.20
C ALA A 177 -0.43 1.55 17.63
N VAL A 178 -1.41 2.41 17.84
CA VAL A 178 -1.85 2.78 19.19
C VAL A 178 -2.54 1.53 19.71
N ALA A 179 -1.80 0.74 20.49
CA ALA A 179 -2.39 -0.24 21.37
C ALA A 179 -3.02 0.56 22.52
N GLU A 180 -4.36 0.59 22.57
CA GLU A 180 -5.10 0.83 23.80
C GLU A 180 -5.16 -0.46 24.63
#